data_AF-A0A0N8QCR9-F1
#
_entry.id   AF-A0A0N8QCR9-F1
#
_cell.length_a   1.000
_cell.length_b   1.000
_cell.length_c   1.000
_cell.angle_alpha   90.00
_cell.angle_beta   90.00
_cell.angle_gamma   90.00
#
_symmetry.space_group_name_H-M   'P 1'
#
loop_
_entity.id
_entity.type
_entity.pdbx_description
1 polymer ?
#
loop_
_entity_poly.entity_id
_entity_poly.type
_entity_poly.pdbx_seq_one_letter_code
_entity_poly.pdbx_strand_id
1 'polypeptide(L)'
;SPRMMSELHAAARRGASIISFNPLRERALVRFAAPQDPRDMLSLHGVEISSQYHQVRIGGDMIALQGVCKAVIEADDVAQREHLPRVLDVTFIEEHTHGFEQYADYCRQLPWDI
;
A
#
# COMPACT_ATOMS: atom_id res chain seq x y z
N SER A 1 8.15 15.72 11.11
CA SER A 1 7.14 14.66 11.26
C SER A 1 5.67 15.12 11.37
N PRO A 2 5.27 16.42 11.45
CA PRO A 2 3.84 16.79 11.39
C PRO A 2 3.21 16.74 9.99
N ARG A 3 3.98 17.00 8.93
CA ARG A 3 3.46 17.13 7.55
C ARG A 3 2.83 15.84 7.04
N MET A 4 3.50 14.70 7.22
CA MET A 4 2.99 13.41 6.73
C MET A 4 1.62 13.07 7.33
N MET A 5 1.46 13.24 8.65
CA MET A 5 0.18 12.96 9.31
C MET A 5 -0.93 13.88 8.82
N SER A 6 -0.64 15.16 8.58
CA SER A 6 -1.62 16.08 8.00
C SER A 6 -2.05 15.66 6.58
N GLU A 7 -1.13 15.19 5.73
CA GLU A 7 -1.46 14.70 4.39
C GLU A 7 -2.29 13.41 4.42
N LEU A 8 -1.89 12.44 5.26
CA LEU A 8 -2.64 11.20 5.46
C LEU A 8 -4.04 11.48 6.02
N HIS A 9 -4.15 12.40 6.96
CA HIS A 9 -5.42 12.86 7.51
C HIS A 9 -6.33 13.46 6.43
N ALA A 10 -5.78 14.36 5.61
CA ALA A 10 -6.52 14.96 4.50
C ALA A 10 -6.96 13.91 3.47
N ALA A 11 -6.12 12.91 3.18
CA ALA A 11 -6.46 11.81 2.27
C ALA A 11 -7.55 10.89 2.86
N ALA A 12 -7.43 10.49 4.12
CA ALA A 12 -8.42 9.65 4.81
C ALA A 12 -9.80 10.32 4.85
N ARG A 13 -9.85 11.64 5.08
CA ARG A 13 -11.12 12.41 5.02
C ARG A 13 -11.76 12.45 3.64
N ARG A 14 -10.98 12.28 2.56
CA ARG A 14 -11.50 12.12 1.19
C ARG A 14 -11.88 10.68 0.87
N GLY A 15 -11.75 9.75 1.82
CA GLY A 15 -12.06 8.34 1.64
C GLY A 15 -10.94 7.53 0.97
N ALA A 16 -9.70 8.02 0.98
CA ALA A 16 -8.57 7.25 0.47
C ALA A 16 -8.36 5.97 1.29
N SER A 17 -8.07 4.85 0.62
CA SER A 17 -7.64 3.62 1.26
C SER A 17 -6.17 3.73 1.65
N ILE A 18 -5.87 3.61 2.94
CA ILE A 18 -4.52 3.68 3.48
C ILE A 18 -4.17 2.34 4.13
N ILE A 19 -3.10 1.71 3.66
CA ILE A 19 -2.60 0.43 4.14
C ILE A 19 -1.25 0.68 4.82
N SER A 20 -1.10 0.26 6.07
CA SER A 20 0.15 0.39 6.83
C SER A 20 0.83 -0.94 7.03
N PHE A 21 2.09 -1.04 6.63
CA PHE A 21 3.00 -2.11 7.01
C PHE A 21 3.99 -1.55 8.03
N ASN A 22 3.79 -1.85 9.31
CA ASN A 22 4.65 -1.34 10.38
C ASN A 22 4.65 -2.33 11.56
N PRO A 23 5.83 -2.84 11.99
CA PRO A 23 5.91 -3.70 13.16
C PRO A 23 5.31 -3.07 14.42
N LEU A 24 5.44 -1.75 14.56
CA LEU A 24 4.95 -0.99 15.70
C LEU A 24 3.57 -0.41 15.40
N ARG A 25 2.57 -0.75 16.24
CA ARG A 25 1.23 -0.19 16.10
C ARG A 25 1.14 1.21 16.69
N GLU A 26 1.46 2.20 15.89
CA GLU A 26 1.45 3.61 16.30
C GLU A 26 0.03 4.20 16.32
N ARG A 27 -0.35 4.86 17.42
CA ARG A 27 -1.70 5.42 17.58
C ARG A 27 -2.06 6.41 16.48
N ALA A 28 -1.12 7.26 16.06
CA ALA A 28 -1.34 8.27 15.02
C ALA A 28 -1.70 7.64 13.66
N LEU A 29 -1.12 6.49 13.32
CA LEU A 29 -1.42 5.76 12.08
C LEU A 29 -2.73 4.96 12.18
N VAL A 30 -3.24 4.69 13.38
CA VAL A 30 -4.58 4.12 13.54
C VAL A 30 -5.63 5.22 13.48
N ARG A 31 -5.45 6.28 14.29
CA ARG A 31 -6.35 7.43 14.38
C ARG A 31 -5.58 8.69 14.68
N PHE A 32 -5.94 9.76 13.97
CA PHE A 32 -5.33 11.07 14.17
C PHE A 32 -6.42 12.14 14.26
N ALA A 33 -6.28 13.03 15.24
CA ALA A 33 -7.09 14.23 15.37
C ALA A 33 -6.19 15.44 15.14
N ALA A 34 -6.46 16.22 14.11
CA ALA A 34 -5.66 17.40 13.79
C ALA A 34 -6.00 18.54 14.76
N PRO A 35 -5.06 19.05 15.57
CA PRO A 35 -5.35 20.13 16.53
C PRO A 35 -5.87 21.42 15.87
N GLN A 36 -5.49 21.63 14.61
CA GLN A 36 -5.91 22.75 13.78
C GLN A 36 -7.28 22.56 13.12
N ASP A 37 -7.91 21.37 13.20
CA ASP A 37 -9.26 21.13 12.67
C ASP A 37 -10.28 21.17 13.83
N PRO A 38 -11.13 22.21 13.91
CA PRO A 38 -12.14 22.32 14.95
C PRO A 38 -13.11 21.13 14.98
N ARG A 39 -13.37 20.48 13.84
CA ARG A 39 -14.27 19.32 13.76
C ARG A 39 -13.68 18.11 14.47
N ASP A 40 -12.38 17.91 14.37
CA ASP A 40 -11.68 16.82 15.06
C ASP A 40 -11.63 17.06 16.56
N MET A 41 -11.45 18.33 16.96
CA MET A 41 -11.43 18.71 18.37
C MET A 41 -12.80 18.55 19.04
N LEU A 42 -13.88 18.72 18.27
CA LEU A 42 -15.25 18.52 18.75
C LEU A 42 -15.70 17.05 18.70
N SER A 43 -15.18 16.24 17.77
CA SER A 43 -15.62 14.86 17.58
C SER A 43 -15.05 13.88 18.62
N LEU A 44 -13.98 14.26 19.35
CA LEU A 44 -13.23 13.46 20.34
C LEU A 44 -12.66 12.12 19.83
N HIS A 45 -12.99 11.70 18.61
CA HIS A 45 -12.66 10.37 18.08
C HIS A 45 -11.63 10.42 16.94
N GLY A 46 -11.30 11.62 16.44
CA GLY A 46 -10.36 11.81 15.32
C GLY A 46 -10.82 11.10 14.04
N VAL A 47 -9.94 11.08 13.05
CA VAL A 47 -10.14 10.39 11.77
C VAL A 47 -9.35 9.09 11.78
N GLU A 48 -9.99 8.00 11.36
CA GLU A 48 -9.32 6.73 11.10
C GLU A 48 -8.37 6.90 9.93
N ILE A 49 -7.09 6.60 10.15
CA ILE A 49 -6.06 6.81 9.15
C ILE A 49 -5.90 5.54 8.32
N SER A 50 -5.42 4.44 8.93
CA SER A 50 -5.20 3.20 8.19
C SER A 50 -6.44 2.32 8.13
N SER A 51 -6.98 2.18 6.92
CA SER A 51 -8.03 1.20 6.59
C SER A 51 -7.60 -0.26 6.77
N GLN A 52 -6.30 -0.54 6.64
CA GLN A 52 -5.69 -1.81 7.00
C GLN A 52 -4.35 -1.57 7.70
N TYR A 53 -4.09 -2.36 8.75
CA TYR A 53 -2.87 -2.27 9.54
C TYR A 53 -2.23 -3.64 9.67
N HIS A 54 -1.12 -3.84 8.97
CA HIS A 54 -0.36 -5.09 8.95
C HIS A 54 0.90 -4.95 9.79
N GLN A 55 0.91 -5.58 10.96
CA GLN A 55 2.08 -5.64 11.84
C GLN A 55 3.04 -6.72 11.34
N VAL A 56 3.88 -6.34 10.38
CA VAL A 56 4.93 -7.22 9.84
C VAL A 56 6.03 -7.47 10.87
N ARG A 57 6.77 -8.57 10.70
CA ARG A 57 8.01 -8.79 11.46
C ARG A 57 9.03 -7.71 11.07
N ILE A 58 10.02 -7.45 11.93
CA ILE A 58 11.11 -6.51 11.62
C ILE A 58 11.79 -6.95 10.32
N GLY A 59 11.86 -6.06 9.32
CA GLY A 59 12.38 -6.33 7.98
C GLY A 59 11.43 -7.10 7.04
N GLY A 60 10.19 -7.37 7.46
CA GLY A 60 9.17 -8.08 6.66
C GLY A 60 8.36 -7.18 5.72
N ASP A 61 8.56 -5.87 5.77
CA ASP A 61 7.92 -4.88 4.90
C ASP A 61 8.34 -5.05 3.43
N MET A 62 9.62 -5.31 3.17
CA MET A 62 10.11 -5.58 1.82
C MET A 62 9.47 -6.84 1.23
N ILE A 63 9.35 -7.90 2.01
CA ILE A 63 8.71 -9.16 1.57
C ILE A 63 7.21 -8.94 1.36
N ALA A 64 6.54 -8.19 2.23
CA ALA A 64 5.14 -7.84 2.05
C ALA A 64 4.90 -7.08 0.74
N LEU A 65 5.78 -6.11 0.41
CA LEU A 65 5.70 -5.39 -0.86
C LEU A 65 5.98 -6.28 -2.07
N GLN A 66 6.97 -7.17 -1.98
CA GLN A 66 7.23 -8.17 -3.02
C GLN A 66 6.04 -9.12 -3.23
N GLY A 67 5.33 -9.49 -2.16
CA GLY A 67 4.08 -10.25 -2.23
C GLY A 67 2.98 -9.49 -2.99
N VAL A 68 2.82 -8.18 -2.73
CA VAL A 68 1.90 -7.34 -3.51
C VAL A 68 2.30 -7.32 -4.99
N CYS A 69 3.58 -7.11 -5.29
CA CYS A 69 4.07 -7.16 -6.67
C CYS A 69 3.77 -8.50 -7.35
N LYS A 70 4.07 -9.62 -6.67
CA LYS A 70 3.79 -10.98 -7.13
C LYS A 70 2.30 -11.17 -7.44
N ALA A 71 1.40 -10.75 -6.55
CA ALA A 71 -0.05 -10.87 -6.77
C ALA A 71 -0.52 -10.11 -8.01
N VAL A 72 0.00 -8.88 -8.24
CA VAL A 72 -0.37 -8.08 -9.42
C VAL A 72 0.19 -8.69 -10.71
N ILE A 73 1.43 -9.19 -10.68
CA ILE A 73 2.05 -9.88 -11.82
C ILE A 73 1.28 -11.17 -12.15
N GLU A 74 0.96 -11.99 -11.16
CA GLU A 74 0.18 -13.23 -11.36
C GLU A 74 -1.23 -12.94 -11.89
N ALA A 75 -1.87 -11.86 -11.43
CA ALA A 75 -3.15 -11.41 -11.98
C ALA A 75 -3.05 -10.98 -13.45
N ASP A 76 -1.96 -10.29 -13.81
CA ASP A 76 -1.69 -9.91 -15.20
C ASP A 76 -1.38 -11.13 -16.09
N ASP A 77 -0.63 -12.11 -15.58
CA ASP A 77 -0.37 -13.38 -16.27
C ASP A 77 -1.68 -14.15 -16.53
N VAL A 78 -2.60 -14.18 -15.56
CA VAL A 78 -3.94 -14.75 -15.75
C VAL A 78 -4.71 -13.99 -16.83
N ALA A 79 -4.73 -12.67 -16.77
CA ALA A 79 -5.41 -11.84 -17.76
C ALA A 79 -4.88 -12.11 -19.18
N GLN A 80 -3.56 -12.24 -19.35
CA GLN A 80 -2.96 -12.57 -20.64
C GLN A 80 -3.38 -13.95 -21.16
N ARG A 81 -3.32 -14.99 -20.32
CA ARG A 81 -3.75 -16.35 -20.71
C ARG A 81 -5.23 -16.40 -21.10
N GLU A 82 -6.06 -15.61 -20.43
CA GLU A 82 -7.51 -15.54 -20.67
C GLU A 82 -7.90 -14.51 -21.73
N HIS A 83 -6.93 -13.85 -22.38
CA HIS A 83 -7.16 -12.81 -23.38
C HIS A 83 -8.02 -11.63 -22.86
N LEU A 84 -7.84 -11.29 -21.58
CA LEU A 84 -8.45 -10.14 -20.91
C LEU A 84 -7.54 -8.91 -20.96
N PRO A 85 -8.07 -7.70 -20.68
CA PRO A 85 -7.24 -6.51 -20.54
C PRO A 85 -6.13 -6.70 -19.50
N ARG A 86 -4.94 -6.17 -19.81
CA ARG A 86 -3.78 -6.20 -18.90
C ARG A 86 -4.11 -5.51 -17.59
N VAL A 87 -3.61 -6.07 -16.49
CA VAL A 87 -3.69 -5.48 -15.14
C VAL A 87 -2.55 -4.49 -14.93
N LEU A 88 -1.39 -4.79 -15.51
CA LEU A 88 -0.23 -3.91 -15.47
C LEU A 88 -0.34 -2.79 -16.51
N ASP A 89 0.16 -1.61 -16.15
CA ASP A 89 0.38 -0.50 -17.09
C ASP A 89 1.66 -0.77 -17.89
N VAL A 90 1.52 -1.57 -18.95
CA VAL A 90 2.64 -2.04 -19.78
C VAL A 90 3.35 -0.87 -20.45
N THR A 91 2.61 0.11 -20.96
CA THR A 91 3.18 1.28 -21.62
C THR A 91 4.06 2.07 -20.66
N PHE A 92 3.58 2.36 -19.44
CA PHE A 92 4.40 3.04 -18.44
C PHE A 92 5.66 2.23 -18.09
N ILE A 93 5.51 0.90 -17.93
CA ILE A 93 6.64 0.02 -17.59
C ILE A 93 7.70 0.05 -18.69
N GLU A 94 7.30 -0.10 -19.96
CA GLU A 94 8.21 -0.12 -21.11
C GLU A 94 8.92 1.23 -21.33
N GLU A 95 8.21 2.34 -21.14
CA GLU A 95 8.73 3.68 -21.42
C GLU A 95 9.54 4.29 -20.27
N HIS A 96 9.28 3.87 -19.03
CA HIS A 96 9.79 4.57 -17.83
C HIS A 96 10.52 3.68 -16.83
N THR A 97 10.68 2.38 -17.11
CA THR A 97 11.38 1.46 -16.20
C THR A 97 12.43 0.62 -16.93
N HIS A 98 13.29 -0.06 -16.16
CA HIS A 98 14.30 -0.96 -16.70
C HIS A 98 14.35 -2.22 -15.84
N GLY A 99 14.61 -3.38 -16.47
CA GLY A 99 14.76 -4.66 -15.74
C GLY A 99 13.45 -5.25 -15.23
N PHE A 100 12.29 -4.82 -15.73
CA PHE A 100 10.99 -5.31 -15.30
C PHE A 100 10.87 -6.83 -15.43
N GLU A 101 11.20 -7.42 -16.58
CA GLU A 101 11.08 -8.87 -16.78
C GLU A 101 11.90 -9.68 -15.77
N GLN A 102 13.13 -9.25 -15.50
CA GLN A 102 14.01 -9.89 -14.52
C GLN A 102 13.42 -9.82 -13.09
N TYR A 103 12.83 -8.68 -12.75
CA TYR A 103 12.15 -8.51 -11.47
C TYR A 103 10.85 -9.31 -11.39
N ALA A 104 10.07 -9.36 -12.47
CA ALA A 104 8.83 -10.10 -12.53
C ALA A 104 9.08 -11.61 -12.36
N ASP A 105 10.10 -12.14 -13.04
CA ASP A 105 10.52 -13.53 -12.89
C ASP A 105 10.99 -13.86 -11.47
N TYR A 106 11.75 -12.94 -10.85
CA TYR A 106 12.11 -13.07 -9.44
C TYR A 106 10.87 -13.13 -8.54
N CYS A 107 9.91 -12.22 -8.71
CA CYS A 107 8.66 -12.22 -7.94
C CYS A 107 7.83 -13.50 -8.16
N ARG A 108 7.76 -14.03 -9.39
CA ARG A 108 7.07 -15.28 -9.69
C ARG A 108 7.68 -16.48 -8.96
N GLN A 109 8.99 -16.47 -8.71
CA GLN A 109 9.70 -17.54 -8.00
C GLN A 109 9.61 -17.44 -6.47
N LEU A 110 9.18 -16.30 -5.92
CA LEU A 110 8.99 -16.18 -4.47
C LEU A 110 7.86 -17.11 -4.00
N PRO A 111 8.08 -17.91 -2.94
CA PRO A 111 7.02 -18.73 -2.37
C PRO A 111 6.02 -17.87 -1.59
N TRP A 112 4.75 -18.27 -1.61
CA TRP A 112 3.72 -17.66 -0.75
C TRP A 112 3.82 -18.15 0.70
N ASP A 113 4.22 -19.40 0.87
CA ASP A 113 4.46 -20.02 2.16
C ASP A 113 5.89 -19.78 2.63
N ILE A 114 6.07 -19.64 3.95
CA ILE A 114 7.37 -19.45 4.63
C ILE A 114 7.91 -20.80 5.09
#